data_AF-A0AAV3YZB9-F1
#
_entry.id   AF-A0AAV3YZB9-F1
#
_cell.length_a   1.000
_cell.length_b   1.000
_cell.length_c   1.000
_cell.angle_alpha   90.00
_cell.angle_beta   90.00
_cell.angle_gamma   90.00
#
_symmetry.space_group_name_H-M   'P 1'
#
loop_
_entity.id
_entity.type
_entity.pdbx_description
1 polymer ?
#
loop_
_entity_poly.entity_id
_entity_poly.type
_entity_poly.pdbx_seq_one_letter_code
_entity_poly.pdbx_strand_id
1 'polypeptide(L)'
;MWFIRRMMKDIMDRKKSNESFLKEANLERSLIKTIRQRQVQFLGHICRHKGLKQLAITGKIEGKRSRGRRRITFIENLKSWAIGKGSNNNFIRLTENRYEWRNMIANVCSRQGT
;
A
#
# COMPACT_ATOMS: atom_id res chain seq x y z
N MET A 1 -3.35 14.85 -9.85
CA MET A 1 -3.52 15.12 -11.30
C MET A 1 -3.48 16.59 -11.68
N TRP A 2 -3.90 17.50 -10.80
CA TRP A 2 -3.94 18.94 -11.10
C TRP A 2 -2.64 19.51 -11.70
N PHE A 3 -1.48 19.24 -11.07
CA PHE A 3 -0.19 19.75 -11.54
C PHE A 3 0.15 19.28 -12.97
N ILE A 4 -0.02 17.98 -13.25
CA ILE A 4 0.27 17.38 -14.56
C ILE A 4 -0.68 17.91 -15.64
N ARG A 5 -1.98 18.01 -15.32
CA ARG A 5 -2.99 18.60 -16.23
C ARG A 5 -2.66 20.06 -16.56
N ARG A 6 -2.18 20.81 -15.58
CA ARG A 6 -1.76 22.21 -15.74
C ARG A 6 -0.50 22.34 -16.60
N MET A 7 0.46 21.42 -16.49
CA MET A 7 1.64 21.38 -17.36
C MET A 7 1.31 21.04 -18.80
N MET A 8 0.43 20.08 -19.03
CA MET A 8 0.05 19.61 -20.37
C MET A 8 -0.89 20.58 -21.11
N LYS A 9 -1.18 21.76 -20.52
CA LYS A 9 -2.17 22.76 -21.00
C LYS A 9 -3.47 22.10 -21.47
N ASP A 10 -3.89 21.05 -20.75
CA ASP A 10 -5.11 20.36 -21.08
C ASP A 10 -6.25 21.33 -20.76
N ILE A 11 -6.97 21.76 -21.79
CA ILE A 11 -8.09 22.70 -21.67
C ILE A 11 -9.03 22.09 -20.66
N MET A 12 -9.31 22.88 -19.62
CA MET A 12 -10.05 22.66 -18.37
C MET A 12 -11.45 22.00 -18.50
N ASP A 13 -11.81 21.45 -19.66
CA ASP A 13 -13.18 21.36 -20.14
C ASP A 13 -13.61 19.96 -20.60
N ARG A 14 -12.66 19.02 -20.77
CA ARG A 14 -13.05 17.63 -21.06
C ARG A 14 -13.26 16.90 -19.74
N LYS A 15 -14.48 16.41 -19.49
CA LYS A 15 -14.82 15.42 -18.44
C LYS A 15 -14.07 14.08 -18.65
N LYS A 16 -12.74 14.12 -18.74
CA LYS A 16 -11.87 12.94 -18.86
C LYS A 16 -11.61 12.37 -17.48
N SER A 17 -11.80 11.06 -17.35
CA SER A 17 -11.43 10.35 -16.13
C SER A 17 -9.91 10.48 -15.88
N ASN A 18 -9.50 10.31 -14.62
CA ASN A 18 -8.07 10.32 -14.28
C ASN A 18 -7.32 9.16 -14.93
N GLU A 19 -8.00 8.05 -15.21
CA GLU A 19 -7.42 6.88 -15.85
C GLU A 19 -7.18 7.11 -17.34
N SER A 20 -8.14 7.71 -18.06
CA SER A 20 -7.95 8.01 -19.48
C SER A 20 -6.83 9.03 -19.70
N PHE A 21 -6.78 10.05 -18.86
CA PHE A 21 -5.71 11.06 -18.89
C PHE A 21 -4.32 10.44 -18.64
N LEU A 22 -4.19 9.54 -17.65
CA LEU A 22 -2.92 8.87 -17.37
C LEU A 22 -2.44 8.01 -18.54
N LYS A 23 -3.36 7.29 -19.20
CA LYS A 23 -3.05 6.48 -20.39
C LYS A 23 -2.54 7.34 -21.55
N GLU A 24 -3.24 8.43 -21.84
CA GLU A 24 -2.89 9.36 -22.92
C GLU A 24 -1.57 10.08 -22.66
N ALA A 25 -1.34 10.50 -21.42
CA ALA A 25 -0.07 11.11 -21.01
C ALA A 25 1.08 10.10 -20.89
N ASN A 26 0.80 8.79 -21.06
CA ASN A 26 1.74 7.69 -20.83
C ASN A 26 2.43 7.77 -19.45
N LEU A 27 1.66 8.12 -18.43
CA LEU A 27 2.15 8.31 -17.06
C LEU A 27 1.63 7.19 -16.14
N GLU A 28 2.53 6.58 -15.39
CA GLU A 28 2.17 5.62 -14.35
C GLU A 28 1.89 6.31 -13.00
N ARG A 29 1.09 5.66 -12.13
CA ARG A 29 0.87 6.11 -10.74
C ARG A 29 2.10 5.81 -9.86
N SER A 30 3.19 6.53 -10.11
CA SER A 30 4.48 6.35 -9.41
C SER A 30 4.40 6.63 -7.91
N LEU A 31 3.72 7.71 -7.50
CA LEU A 31 3.67 8.13 -6.10
C LEU A 31 3.00 7.09 -5.18
N ILE A 32 1.84 6.56 -5.58
CA ILE A 32 1.11 5.56 -4.77
C ILE A 32 1.97 4.29 -4.63
N LYS A 33 2.62 3.87 -5.72
CA LYS A 33 3.56 2.74 -5.72
C LYS A 33 4.71 2.97 -4.75
N THR A 34 5.34 4.15 -4.77
CA THR A 34 6.42 4.52 -3.82
C THR A 34 5.94 4.53 -2.37
N ILE A 35 4.76 5.12 -2.09
CA ILE A 35 4.20 5.14 -0.73
C ILE A 35 3.96 3.73 -0.23
N ARG A 36 3.33 2.87 -1.04
CA ARG A 36 3.06 1.48 -0.69
C ARG A 36 4.34 0.69 -0.47
N GLN A 37 5.33 0.85 -1.35
CA GLN A 37 6.64 0.22 -1.20
C GLN A 37 7.29 0.59 0.13
N ARG A 38 7.30 1.89 0.49
CA ARG A 38 7.85 2.37 1.78
C ARG A 38 7.09 1.80 2.97
N GLN A 39 5.75 1.73 2.91
CA GLN A 39 4.93 1.15 3.97
C GLN A 39 5.26 -0.34 4.21
N VAL A 40 5.41 -1.13 3.15
CA VAL A 40 5.75 -2.55 3.25
C VAL A 40 7.20 -2.76 3.73
N GLN A 41 8.15 -1.94 3.26
CA GLN A 41 9.52 -1.97 3.77
C GLN A 41 9.58 -1.65 5.27
N PHE A 42 8.85 -0.62 5.70
CA PHE A 42 8.73 -0.23 7.10
C PHE A 42 8.14 -1.34 7.97
N LEU A 43 7.07 -1.99 7.51
CA LEU A 43 6.48 -3.12 8.20
C LEU A 43 7.50 -4.25 8.38
N GLY A 44 8.22 -4.61 7.32
CA GLY A 44 9.26 -5.64 7.39
C GLY A 44 10.41 -5.29 8.31
N HIS A 45 10.77 -4.01 8.42
CA HIS A 45 11.77 -3.54 9.39
C HIS A 45 11.26 -3.71 10.83
N ILE A 46 10.04 -3.26 11.12
CA ILE A 46 9.46 -3.36 12.47
C ILE A 46 9.31 -4.81 12.92
N CYS A 47 8.78 -5.68 12.07
CA CYS A 47 8.50 -7.06 12.45
C CYS A 47 9.76 -7.88 12.77
N ARG A 48 10.95 -7.47 12.28
CA ARG A 48 12.21 -8.16 12.55
C ARG A 48 12.88 -7.75 13.86
N HIS A 49 12.75 -6.48 14.26
CA HIS A 49 13.34 -5.97 15.50
C HIS A 49 12.41 -6.15 16.71
N LYS A 50 11.95 -7.38 16.93
CA LYS A 50 10.98 -7.77 17.96
C LYS A 50 11.03 -6.87 19.20
N GLY A 51 9.97 -6.09 19.42
CA GLY A 51 9.94 -5.05 20.45
C GLY A 51 8.63 -4.26 20.49
N LEU A 52 8.60 -3.16 21.25
CA LEU A 52 7.40 -2.33 21.47
C LEU A 52 6.72 -1.89 20.17
N LYS A 53 7.49 -1.50 19.15
CA LYS A 53 6.95 -1.08 17.84
C LYS A 53 6.21 -2.21 17.13
N GLN A 54 6.70 -3.44 17.23
CA GLN A 54 6.02 -4.61 16.66
C GLN A 54 4.73 -4.86 17.42
N LEU A 55 4.79 -4.89 18.76
CA LEU A 55 3.63 -5.12 19.61
C LEU A 55 2.56 -4.04 19.43
N ALA A 56 2.94 -2.79 19.19
CA ALA A 56 1.98 -1.71 18.91
C ALA A 56 1.20 -1.92 17.59
N ILE A 57 1.81 -2.57 16.59
CA ILE A 57 1.18 -2.80 15.29
C ILE A 57 0.43 -4.13 15.25
N THR A 58 0.95 -5.17 15.89
CA THR A 58 0.39 -6.53 15.88
C THR A 58 -0.54 -6.82 17.05
N GLY A 59 -0.35 -6.10 18.17
CA GLY A 59 -1.07 -6.29 19.41
C GLY A 59 -2.56 -6.04 19.24
N LYS A 60 -3.34 -6.89 19.90
CA LYS A 60 -4.78 -6.70 20.06
C LYS A 60 -5.02 -6.24 21.50
N ILE A 61 -5.79 -5.17 21.63
CA ILE A 61 -6.28 -4.70 22.93
C ILE A 61 -7.61 -5.42 23.17
N GLU A 62 -7.84 -5.84 24.40
CA GLU A 62 -9.11 -6.44 24.80
C GLU A 62 -10.26 -5.44 24.64
N GLY A 63 -11.43 -5.95 24.23
CA GLY A 63 -12.63 -5.16 24.01
C GLY A 63 -12.91 -4.79 22.55
N LYS A 64 -13.97 -3.99 22.36
CA LYS A 64 -14.44 -3.58 21.03
C LYS A 64 -13.74 -2.30 20.58
N ARG A 65 -13.48 -2.16 19.27
CA ARG A 65 -12.97 -0.91 18.69
C ARG A 65 -13.97 0.23 18.94
N SER A 66 -13.46 1.38 19.37
CA SER A 66 -14.26 2.59 19.56
C SER A 66 -14.93 3.04 18.25
N ARG A 67 -16.07 3.72 18.38
CA ARG A 67 -16.76 4.38 17.26
C ARG A 67 -15.81 5.40 16.60
N GLY A 68 -15.84 5.48 15.27
CA GLY A 68 -14.98 6.36 14.47
C GLY A 68 -13.60 5.78 14.13
N ARG A 69 -13.08 4.80 14.87
CA ARG A 69 -11.82 4.13 14.51
C ARG A 69 -12.02 3.25 13.27
N ARG A 70 -11.11 3.35 12.30
CA ARG A 70 -11.15 2.49 11.09
C ARG A 70 -11.16 1.02 11.48
N ARG A 71 -12.09 0.25 10.87
CA ARG A 71 -12.22 -1.20 11.07
C ARG A 71 -11.03 -1.97 10.48
N ILE A 72 -10.56 -1.52 9.32
CA ILE A 72 -9.41 -2.09 8.61
C ILE A 72 -8.14 -1.61 9.29
N THR A 73 -7.33 -2.55 9.76
CA THR A 73 -6.02 -2.27 10.34
C THR A 73 -4.98 -1.95 9.28
N PHE A 74 -3.87 -1.32 9.70
CA PHE A 74 -2.72 -1.06 8.81
C PHE A 74 -2.21 -2.35 8.14
N ILE A 75 -2.08 -3.44 8.93
CA ILE A 75 -1.64 -4.75 8.43
C ILE A 75 -2.64 -5.34 7.44
N GLU A 76 -3.94 -5.32 7.76
CA GLU A 76 -4.98 -5.84 6.85
C GLU A 76 -5.02 -5.05 5.54
N ASN A 77 -4.84 -3.72 5.61
CA ASN A 77 -4.80 -2.88 4.40
C ASN A 77 -3.61 -3.28 3.51
N LEU A 78 -2.41 -3.38 4.07
CA LEU A 78 -1.22 -3.77 3.32
C LEU A 78 -1.31 -5.21 2.80
N LYS A 79 -1.81 -6.14 3.61
CA LYS A 79 -2.03 -7.54 3.20
C LYS A 79 -3.01 -7.60 2.03
N SER A 80 -4.13 -6.88 2.11
CA SER A 80 -5.13 -6.87 1.04
C SER A 80 -4.59 -6.30 -0.27
N TRP A 81 -3.68 -5.32 -0.19
CA TRP A 81 -3.05 -4.72 -1.35
C TRP A 81 -1.96 -5.64 -1.94
N ALA A 82 -1.14 -6.27 -1.09
CA ALA A 82 0.00 -7.05 -1.53
C ALA A 82 -0.35 -8.45 -2.04
N ILE A 83 -1.25 -9.16 -1.35
CA ILE A 83 -1.53 -10.59 -1.62
C ILE A 83 -3.00 -10.79 -2.06
N GLY A 84 -3.82 -9.75 -2.00
CA GLY A 84 -5.25 -9.85 -2.28
C GLY A 84 -6.08 -10.23 -1.05
N LYS A 85 -7.40 -10.01 -1.15
CA LYS A 85 -8.36 -10.40 -0.11
C LYS A 85 -8.50 -11.93 -0.06
N GLY A 86 -8.47 -12.52 1.13
CA GLY A 86 -8.72 -13.96 1.32
C GLY A 86 -7.47 -14.85 1.40
N SER A 87 -6.26 -14.32 1.20
CA SER A 87 -5.04 -15.12 1.42
C SER A 87 -4.89 -15.50 2.89
N ASN A 88 -4.82 -16.80 3.18
CA ASN A 88 -4.66 -17.33 4.54
C ASN A 88 -3.21 -17.27 5.05
N ASN A 89 -2.29 -16.72 4.25
CA ASN A 89 -0.89 -16.62 4.63
C ASN A 89 -0.71 -15.67 5.82
N ASN A 90 0.17 -16.08 6.73
CA ASN A 90 0.57 -15.28 7.87
C ASN A 90 1.53 -14.18 7.39
N PHE A 91 0.95 -13.08 6.90
CA PHE A 91 1.66 -11.95 6.29
C PHE A 91 2.80 -11.41 7.14
N ILE A 92 2.64 -11.46 8.47
CA ILE A 92 3.69 -11.05 9.41
C ILE A 92 4.85 -12.04 9.39
N ARG A 93 4.59 -13.35 9.33
CA ARG A 93 5.65 -14.37 9.28
C ARG A 93 6.49 -14.25 8.00
N LEU A 94 5.89 -13.85 6.88
CA LEU A 94 6.61 -13.56 5.64
C LEU A 94 7.63 -12.43 5.78
N THR A 95 7.45 -11.51 6.75
CA THR A 95 8.41 -10.43 6.98
C THR A 95 9.73 -10.92 7.54
N GLU A 96 9.76 -12.07 8.23
CA GLU A 96 10.94 -12.60 8.90
C GLU A 96 12.02 -12.96 7.89
N ASN A 97 11.64 -13.61 6.78
CA ASN A 97 12.55 -13.92 5.69
C ASN A 97 12.77 -12.69 4.79
N ARG A 98 13.99 -12.14 4.80
CA ARG A 98 14.35 -10.95 4.01
C ARG A 98 14.29 -11.19 2.50
N TYR A 99 14.63 -12.38 2.04
CA TYR A 99 14.64 -12.72 0.62
C TYR A 99 13.22 -12.78 0.07
N GLU A 100 12.36 -13.60 0.71
CA GLU A 100 10.94 -13.72 0.36
C GLU A 100 10.22 -12.37 0.45
N TRP A 101 10.51 -11.57 1.48
CA TRP A 101 9.92 -10.24 1.63
C TRP A 101 10.30 -9.28 0.50
N ARG A 102 11.57 -9.28 0.09
CA ARG A 102 12.03 -8.44 -1.02
C ARG A 102 11.44 -8.88 -2.35
N ASN A 103 11.40 -10.19 -2.61
CA ASN A 103 10.79 -10.75 -3.82
C ASN A 103 9.30 -10.42 -3.88
N MET A 104 8.57 -10.55 -2.77
CA MET A 104 7.18 -10.14 -2.68
C MET A 104 7.01 -8.65 -2.97
N ILE A 105 7.82 -7.76 -2.37
CA ILE A 105 7.75 -6.31 -2.64
C ILE A 105 7.98 -6.01 -4.12
N ALA A 106 8.96 -6.65 -4.76
CA ALA A 106 9.25 -6.45 -6.18
C ALA A 106 8.06 -6.86 -7.06
N ASN A 107 7.47 -8.02 -6.79
CA ASN A 107 6.30 -8.56 -7.51
C ASN A 107 5.02 -7.75 -7.29
N VAL A 108 4.86 -7.11 -6.14
CA VAL A 108 3.68 -6.29 -5.85
C VAL A 108 3.84 -4.88 -6.42
N CYS A 109 5.05 -4.33 -6.39
CA CYS A 109 5.33 -3.02 -7.00
C CYS A 109 5.18 -3.06 -8.53
N SER A 110 5.29 -4.21 -9.19
CA SER A 110 4.99 -4.35 -10.62
C SER A 110 3.49 -4.39 -10.95
N ARG A 111 2.59 -4.62 -9.98
CA ARG A 111 1.14 -4.48 -10.19
C ARG A 111 0.77 -3.00 -10.25
N GLN A 112 0.26 -2.56 -11.39
CA GLN A 112 -0.29 -1.20 -11.54
C GLN A 112 -1.40 -0.99 -10.50
N GLY A 113 -1.27 0.07 -9.71
CA GLY A 113 -2.23 0.39 -8.65
C GLY A 113 -3.58 0.74 -9.26
N THR A 114 -4.56 -0.15 -9.08
CA THR A 114 -6.01 0.14 -9.22
C THR A 114 -6.38 1.46 -8.57
#